data_AF-A0A961D2K7-F1
#
_entry.id   AF-A0A961D2K7-F1
#
_cell.length_a   1.000
_cell.length_b   1.000
_cell.length_c   1.000
_cell.angle_alpha   90.00
_cell.angle_beta   90.00
_cell.angle_gamma   90.00
#
_symmetry.space_group_name_H-M   'P 1'
#
loop_
_entity.id
_entity.type
_entity.pdbx_description
1 polymer ?
#
loop_
_entity_poly.entity_id
_entity_poly.type
_entity_poly.pdbx_seq_one_letter_code
_entity_poly.pdbx_strand_id
1 'polypeptide(L)'
;VATHNLAIGVVVGVFVASVMFVRRVAHLINVNREIVTENDVETARYTVEGQLLFASSNDLTTLFEYTGDPGRVVIDLTRSHIWDASTVAALDAIVTKYEQRDKSVEIVGMNQYTTAFHSRLSGGLGAGH
;
A
#
# COMPACT_ATOMS: atom_id res chain seq x y z
N VAL A 1 49.35 19.15 1.39
CA VAL A 1 48.05 19.56 0.79
C VAL A 1 47.12 18.35 0.74
N ALA A 2 46.34 18.10 1.79
CA ALA A 2 45.50 16.89 1.90
C ALA A 2 44.05 17.21 2.32
N THR A 3 43.58 18.43 2.06
CA THR A 3 42.29 18.94 2.56
C THR A 3 41.23 19.14 1.47
N HIS A 4 41.56 18.96 0.20
CA HIS A 4 40.60 19.13 -0.90
C HIS A 4 39.79 17.87 -1.26
N ASN A 5 40.10 16.70 -0.67
CA ASN A 5 39.37 15.45 -0.93
C ASN A 5 38.53 14.94 0.26
N LEU A 6 38.67 15.54 1.46
CA LEU A 6 37.90 15.11 2.62
C LEU A 6 36.43 15.51 2.50
N ALA A 7 36.13 16.76 2.12
CA ALA A 7 34.76 17.24 1.97
C ALA A 7 34.00 16.48 0.86
N ILE A 8 34.66 16.18 -0.25
CA ILE A 8 34.10 15.36 -1.34
C ILE A 8 33.82 13.94 -0.84
N GLY A 9 34.75 13.33 -0.10
CA GLY A 9 34.55 12.01 0.51
C GLY A 9 33.37 11.97 1.48
N VAL A 10 33.18 13.02 2.29
CA VAL A 10 32.03 13.14 3.20
C VAL A 10 30.73 13.28 2.42
N VAL A 11 30.67 14.16 1.41
CA VAL A 11 29.46 14.34 0.59
C VAL A 11 29.06 13.05 -0.11
N VAL A 12 30.02 12.38 -0.76
CA VAL A 12 29.78 11.08 -1.42
C VAL A 12 29.34 10.03 -0.39
N GLY A 13 29.98 9.99 0.77
CA GLY A 13 29.61 9.07 1.86
C GLY A 13 28.18 9.29 2.37
N VAL A 14 27.77 10.55 2.58
CA VAL A 14 26.40 10.90 2.99
C VAL A 14 25.38 10.54 1.92
N PHE A 15 25.67 10.78 0.64
CA PHE A 15 24.78 10.39 -0.46
C PHE A 15 24.57 8.88 -0.51
N VAL A 16 25.66 8.09 -0.47
CA VAL A 16 25.59 6.63 -0.48
C VAL A 16 24.85 6.11 0.76
N ALA A 17 25.15 6.65 1.94
CA ALA A 17 24.47 6.29 3.19
C ALA A 17 22.97 6.62 3.13
N SER A 18 22.60 7.77 2.55
CA SER A 18 21.20 8.19 2.39
C SER A 18 20.43 7.25 1.46
N VAL A 19 21.01 6.86 0.32
CA VAL A 19 20.38 5.91 -0.62
C VAL A 19 20.22 4.53 0.03
N MET A 20 21.24 4.05 0.73
CA MET A 20 21.18 2.78 1.49
C MET A 20 20.13 2.82 2.61
N PHE A 21 20.03 3.95 3.31
CA PHE A 21 19.03 4.17 4.35
C PHE A 21 17.61 4.17 3.79
N VAL A 22 17.36 4.89 2.68
CA VAL A 22 16.07 4.88 1.99
C VAL A 22 15.70 3.46 1.59
N ARG A 23 16.63 2.67 1.03
CA ARG A 23 16.37 1.27 0.68
C ARG A 23 16.06 0.39 1.89
N ARG A 24 16.68 0.67 3.04
CA ARG A 24 16.38 -0.03 4.30
C ARG A 24 14.99 0.30 4.84
N VAL A 25 14.53 1.54 4.69
CA VAL A 25 13.22 2.02 5.14
C VAL A 25 12.10 1.70 4.14
N ALA A 26 12.41 1.55 2.85
CA ALA A 26 11.43 1.25 1.81
C ALA A 26 10.80 -0.15 1.92
N HIS A 27 11.42 -1.09 2.63
CA HIS A 27 10.91 -2.45 2.86
C HIS A 27 10.09 -2.60 4.14
N LEU A 28 9.55 -1.51 4.69
CA LEU A 28 8.80 -1.53 5.95
C LEU A 28 7.31 -1.84 5.80
N ILE A 29 6.88 -2.41 4.67
CA ILE A 29 5.50 -2.89 4.55
C ILE A 29 5.50 -4.40 4.60
N ASN A 30 4.77 -4.92 5.58
CA ASN A 30 4.52 -6.32 5.72
C ASN A 30 3.04 -6.56 5.41
N VAL A 31 2.77 -7.45 4.45
CA VAL A 31 1.42 -7.87 4.10
C VAL A 31 1.31 -9.33 4.49
N ASN A 32 0.54 -9.60 5.55
CA ASN A 32 0.26 -10.96 5.97
C ASN A 32 -1.11 -11.38 5.44
N ARG A 33 -1.16 -12.50 4.72
CA ARG A 33 -2.39 -13.09 4.20
C ARG A 33 -2.78 -14.29 5.05
N GLU A 34 -3.99 -14.26 5.57
CA GLU A 34 -4.61 -15.36 6.30
C GLU A 34 -5.97 -15.71 5.70
N ILE A 35 -6.28 -16.99 5.60
CA ILE A 35 -7.63 -17.44 5.26
C ILE A 35 -8.37 -17.70 6.55
N VAL A 36 -9.44 -16.94 6.78
CA VAL A 36 -10.31 -17.08 7.95
C VAL A 36 -11.70 -17.50 7.49
N THR A 37 -12.34 -18.39 8.25
CA THR A 37 -13.73 -18.79 8.02
C THR A 37 -14.62 -18.08 9.03
N GLU A 38 -15.43 -17.13 8.57
CA GLU A 38 -16.42 -16.43 9.38
C GLU A 38 -17.81 -16.83 8.89
N ASN A 39 -18.66 -17.38 9.77
CA ASN A 39 -20.03 -17.78 9.45
C ASN A 39 -20.14 -18.71 8.21
N ASP A 40 -19.29 -19.73 8.12
CA ASP A 40 -19.17 -20.64 6.96
C ASP A 40 -18.77 -19.97 5.63
N VAL A 41 -18.30 -18.72 5.67
CA VAL A 41 -17.76 -18.00 4.51
C VAL A 41 -16.25 -17.89 4.62
N GLU A 42 -15.55 -18.45 3.64
CA GLU A 42 -14.11 -18.29 3.51
C GLU A 42 -13.78 -16.84 3.12
N THR A 43 -12.89 -16.21 3.88
CA THR A 43 -12.49 -14.81 3.71
C THR A 43 -10.97 -14.73 3.72
N ALA A 44 -10.38 -14.09 2.71
CA ALA A 44 -8.96 -13.73 2.74
C ALA A 44 -8.79 -12.43 3.51
N ARG A 45 -8.09 -12.47 4.64
CA ARG A 45 -7.74 -11.30 5.44
C ARG A 45 -6.28 -10.93 5.17
N TYR A 46 -6.09 -9.70 4.72
CA TYR A 46 -4.79 -9.08 4.48
C TYR A 46 -4.51 -8.05 5.56
N THR A 47 -3.59 -8.36 6.47
CA THR A 47 -3.12 -7.40 7.47
C THR A 47 -1.92 -6.66 6.92
N VAL A 48 -2.10 -5.35 6.67
CA VAL A 48 -1.05 -4.48 6.15
C VAL A 48 -0.46 -3.69 7.31
N GLU A 49 0.83 -3.87 7.54
CA GLU A 49 1.56 -3.16 8.58
C GLU A 49 2.62 -2.26 7.95
N GLY A 50 2.76 -1.04 8.48
CA GLY A 50 3.84 -0.13 8.11
C GLY A 50 3.42 1.15 7.39
N GLN A 51 4.41 1.82 6.79
CA GLN A 51 4.23 3.15 6.18
C GLN A 51 3.97 2.99 4.69
N LEU A 52 2.72 3.21 4.26
CA LEU A 52 2.36 3.18 2.84
C LEU A 52 2.70 4.53 2.18
N LEU A 53 3.73 4.50 1.34
CA LEU A 53 4.32 5.62 0.63
C LEU A 53 4.49 5.26 -0.86
N PHE A 54 4.80 6.25 -1.70
CA PHE A 54 4.95 6.13 -3.15
C PHE A 54 5.89 4.99 -3.55
N ALA A 55 7.00 4.86 -2.83
CA ALA A 55 7.99 3.81 -3.07
C ALA A 55 7.43 2.39 -2.95
N SER A 56 6.36 2.22 -2.17
CA SER A 56 5.81 0.91 -1.85
C SER A 56 4.44 0.65 -2.46
N SER A 57 3.81 1.69 -3.02
CA SER A 57 2.49 1.59 -3.65
C SER A 57 2.53 0.73 -4.91
N ASN A 58 3.64 0.78 -5.66
CA ASN A 58 3.82 -0.04 -6.86
C ASN A 58 3.91 -1.54 -6.51
N ASP A 59 4.66 -1.86 -5.46
CA ASP A 59 4.84 -3.24 -4.99
C ASP A 59 3.57 -3.80 -4.34
N LEU A 60 2.77 -2.95 -3.68
CA LEU A 60 1.55 -3.34 -2.96
C LEU A 60 0.59 -4.15 -3.84
N THR A 61 0.37 -3.75 -5.09
CA THR A 61 -0.53 -4.45 -6.01
C THR A 61 -0.08 -5.88 -6.33
N THR A 62 1.20 -6.21 -6.14
CA THR A 62 1.75 -7.55 -6.43
C THR A 62 1.66 -8.50 -5.24
N LEU A 63 1.33 -8.00 -4.05
CA LEU A 63 1.27 -8.78 -2.81
C LEU A 63 -0.09 -9.49 -2.58
N PHE A 64 -1.05 -9.29 -3.48
CA PHE A 64 -2.41 -9.82 -3.40
C PHE A 64 -2.63 -11.00 -4.36
N GLU A 65 -3.41 -11.99 -3.94
CA GLU A 65 -3.68 -13.23 -4.70
C GLU A 65 -5.05 -13.17 -5.37
N TYR A 66 -5.14 -12.37 -6.43
CA TYR A 66 -6.42 -12.05 -7.07
C TYR A 66 -7.18 -13.27 -7.60
N THR A 67 -6.50 -14.35 -8.00
CA THR A 67 -7.15 -15.53 -8.58
C THR A 67 -7.52 -16.52 -7.49
N GLY A 68 -6.58 -16.84 -6.60
CA GLY A 68 -6.75 -17.85 -5.55
C GLY A 68 -7.57 -17.43 -4.32
N ASP A 69 -7.84 -16.14 -4.12
CA ASP A 69 -8.64 -15.69 -2.98
C ASP A 69 -10.12 -16.10 -3.07
N PRO A 70 -10.81 -16.27 -1.93
CA PRO A 70 -12.25 -16.53 -1.90
C PRO A 70 -13.06 -15.29 -2.32
N GLY A 71 -14.38 -15.42 -2.37
CA GLY A 71 -15.31 -14.36 -2.80
C GLY A 71 -15.31 -13.11 -1.91
N ARG A 72 -14.83 -13.22 -0.66
CA ARG A 72 -14.71 -12.10 0.28
C ARG A 72 -13.25 -11.86 0.64
N VAL A 73 -12.82 -10.60 0.52
CA VAL A 73 -11.47 -10.14 0.84
C VAL A 73 -11.56 -8.97 1.80
N VAL A 74 -10.77 -9.00 2.87
CA VAL A 74 -10.69 -7.92 3.87
C VAL A 74 -9.27 -7.40 3.89
N ILE A 75 -9.09 -6.11 3.66
CA ILE A 75 -7.81 -5.40 3.74
C ILE A 75 -7.79 -4.60 5.04
N ASP A 76 -7.07 -5.08 6.04
CA ASP A 76 -6.91 -4.42 7.32
C ASP A 76 -5.69 -3.48 7.30
N LEU A 77 -5.99 -2.19 7.27
CA LEU A 77 -5.04 -1.08 7.27
C LEU A 77 -4.87 -0.46 8.66
N THR A 78 -5.47 -1.01 9.72
CA THR A 78 -5.48 -0.44 11.08
C THR A 78 -4.08 -0.22 11.66
N ARG A 79 -3.11 -1.04 11.22
CA ARG A 79 -1.69 -0.96 11.62
C ARG A 79 -0.80 -0.29 10.56
N SER A 80 -1.41 0.36 9.57
CA SER A 80 -0.72 1.07 8.51
C SER A 80 -1.08 2.55 8.50
N HIS A 81 -0.18 3.37 7.96
CA HIS A 81 -0.47 4.78 7.70
C HIS A 81 -0.26 5.09 6.22
N ILE A 82 -1.25 5.75 5.62
CA ILE A 82 -1.20 6.23 4.25
C ILE A 82 -0.63 7.64 4.25
N TRP A 83 0.45 7.85 3.51
CA TRP A 83 1.18 9.13 3.50
C TRP A 83 1.01 9.93 2.20
N ASP A 84 0.53 9.31 1.11
CA ASP A 84 0.34 9.99 -0.18
C ASP A 84 -0.83 9.44 -1.01
N ALA A 85 -1.20 10.19 -2.05
CA ALA A 85 -2.29 9.86 -2.96
C ALA A 85 -1.99 8.67 -3.88
N SER A 86 -0.71 8.34 -4.12
CA SER A 86 -0.36 7.21 -4.99
C SER A 86 -0.66 5.87 -4.33
N THR A 87 -0.54 5.78 -3.00
CA THR A 87 -1.02 4.63 -2.23
C THR A 87 -2.53 4.45 -2.37
N VAL A 88 -3.29 5.54 -2.31
CA VAL A 88 -4.76 5.47 -2.48
C VAL A 88 -5.10 4.94 -3.88
N ALA A 89 -4.46 5.48 -4.92
CA ALA A 89 -4.65 4.98 -6.28
C ALA A 89 -4.27 3.49 -6.44
N ALA A 90 -3.24 3.03 -5.73
CA ALA A 90 -2.87 1.61 -5.72
C ALA A 90 -3.93 0.73 -5.03
N LEU A 91 -4.51 1.19 -3.92
CA LEU A 91 -5.61 0.50 -3.23
C LEU A 91 -6.86 0.45 -4.12
N ASP A 92 -7.22 1.54 -4.79
CA ASP A 92 -8.35 1.58 -5.73
C ASP A 92 -8.13 0.60 -6.89
N ALA A 93 -6.90 0.51 -7.40
CA ALA A 93 -6.55 -0.47 -8.42
C ALA A 93 -6.66 -1.92 -7.93
N ILE A 94 -6.31 -2.20 -6.67
CA ILE A 94 -6.49 -3.52 -6.04
C ILE A 94 -7.98 -3.86 -5.96
N VAL A 95 -8.80 -2.95 -5.43
CA VAL A 95 -10.26 -3.12 -5.32
C VAL A 95 -10.86 -3.39 -6.69
N THR A 96 -10.54 -2.56 -7.69
CA THR A 96 -11.02 -2.71 -9.07
C THR A 96 -10.66 -4.08 -9.65
N LYS A 97 -9.44 -4.59 -9.39
CA LYS A 97 -9.02 -5.92 -9.87
C LYS A 97 -9.79 -7.07 -9.23
N TYR A 98 -10.20 -6.93 -7.97
CA TYR A 98 -11.05 -7.92 -7.30
C TYR A 98 -12.51 -7.83 -7.78
N GLU A 99 -13.05 -6.63 -7.95
CA GLU A 99 -14.40 -6.42 -8.49
C GLU A 99 -14.55 -6.97 -9.90
N GLN A 100 -13.53 -6.82 -10.76
CA GLN A 100 -13.48 -7.45 -12.09
C GLN A 100 -13.53 -8.99 -12.06
N ARG A 101 -13.36 -9.60 -10.88
CA ARG A 101 -13.41 -11.05 -10.65
C ARG A 101 -14.60 -11.45 -9.78
N ASP A 102 -15.59 -10.56 -9.64
CA ASP A 102 -16.78 -10.74 -8.81
C ASP A 102 -16.47 -11.03 -7.33
N LYS A 103 -15.36 -10.47 -6.83
CA LYS A 103 -14.94 -10.59 -5.43
C LYS A 103 -15.25 -9.30 -4.67
N SER A 104 -15.84 -9.45 -3.48
CA SER A 104 -16.17 -8.35 -2.59
C SER A 104 -14.95 -7.98 -1.75
N VAL A 105 -14.56 -6.70 -1.76
CA VAL A 105 -13.44 -6.18 -0.96
C VAL A 105 -13.96 -5.23 0.11
N GLU A 106 -13.47 -5.41 1.34
CA GLU A 106 -13.72 -4.52 2.47
C GLU A 106 -12.39 -3.96 2.97
N ILE A 107 -12.28 -2.63 3.11
CA ILE A 107 -11.09 -1.98 3.67
C ILE A 107 -11.41 -1.52 5.09
N VAL A 108 -10.63 -1.98 6.06
CA VAL A 108 -10.78 -1.67 7.49
C VAL A 108 -9.62 -0.79 7.95
N GLY A 109 -9.88 0.12 8.89
CA GLY A 109 -8.81 0.92 9.52
C GLY A 109 -8.29 2.09 8.68
N MET A 110 -9.00 2.47 7.61
CA MET A 110 -8.66 3.66 6.84
C MET A 110 -8.88 4.91 7.69
N ASN A 111 -7.85 5.75 7.87
CA ASN A 111 -7.97 7.00 8.61
C ASN A 111 -9.02 7.93 7.98
N GLN A 112 -9.72 8.70 8.82
CA GLN A 112 -10.78 9.66 8.49
C GLN A 112 -10.38 10.72 7.44
N TYR A 113 -9.08 10.98 7.24
CA TYR A 113 -8.56 11.83 6.15
C TYR A 113 -8.67 11.19 4.76
N THR A 114 -8.60 9.85 4.66
CA THR A 114 -8.65 9.11 3.40
C THR A 114 -10.09 8.89 2.93
N THR A 115 -11.06 8.74 3.85
CA THR A 115 -12.49 8.63 3.52
C THR A 115 -13.03 9.86 2.79
N ALA A 116 -12.55 11.05 3.16
CA ALA A 116 -12.91 12.31 2.50
C ALA A 116 -12.29 12.49 1.11
N PHE A 117 -11.15 11.83 0.82
CA PHE A 117 -10.48 11.87 -0.48
C PHE A 117 -11.00 10.76 -1.42
N HIS A 118 -11.24 9.56 -0.88
CA HIS A 118 -11.80 8.41 -1.60
C HIS A 118 -13.22 8.71 -2.13
N SER A 119 -14.09 9.30 -1.32
CA SER A 119 -15.45 9.69 -1.77
C SER A 119 -15.46 10.75 -2.87
N ARG A 120 -14.42 11.61 -2.96
CA ARG A 120 -14.34 12.66 -3.99
C ARG A 120 -13.83 12.15 -5.34
N LEU A 121 -13.03 11.08 -5.35
CA LEU A 121 -12.49 10.49 -6.58
C LEU A 121 -13.36 9.34 -7.11
N SER A 122 -13.94 8.51 -6.22
CA SER A 122 -14.88 7.46 -6.64
C SER A 122 -16.26 8.01 -7.03
N GLY A 123 -16.63 9.19 -6.54
CA GLY A 123 -17.90 9.87 -6.87
C GLY A 123 -17.96 10.55 -8.25
N GLY A 124 -16.92 10.41 -9.10
CA GLY A 124 -16.80 11.15 -10.37
C GLY A 124 -17.11 10.37 -11.65
N LEU A 125 -17.31 9.04 -11.61
CA LEU A 125 -17.42 8.22 -12.82
C LEU A 125 -18.79 7.55 -13.02
N GLY A 126 -19.87 8.12 -12.45
CA GLY A 126 -21.23 7.58 -12.59
C GLY A 126 -22.33 8.60 -12.94
N ALA A 127 -22.01 9.88 -13.14
CA ALA A 127 -23.02 10.91 -13.41
C ALA A 127 -22.67 11.68 -14.69
N GLY A 128 -22.90 11.05 -15.85
CA GLY A 128 -22.75 11.74 -17.13
C GLY A 128 -22.88 10.82 -18.34
N HIS A 129 -24.14 10.57 -18.73
CA HIS A 129 -24.64 10.02 -20.00
C HIS A 129 -24.70 8.49 -20.15
#